data_AF-A0A4P7ZSM5-F1
#
_entry.id   AF-A0A4P7ZSM5-F1
#
_cell.length_a   1.000
_cell.length_b   1.000
_cell.length_c   1.000
_cell.angle_alpha   90.00
_cell.angle_beta   90.00
_cell.angle_gamma   90.00
#
_symmetry.space_group_name_H-M   'P 1'
#
loop_
_entity.id
_entity.type
_entity.pdbx_description
1 polymer ?
#
loop_
_entity_poly.entity_id
_entity_poly.type
_entity_poly.pdbx_seq_one_letter_code
_entity_poly.pdbx_strand_id
1 'polypeptide(L)' 'MSINRTAKGIVLVPCLLLGAAFLAAAVWGDQAAAANQRLALILGSALMGGGLLAQLIPEAPPERDPAAPKD' A
#
# COMPACT_ATOMS: atom_id res chain seq x y z
N MET A 1 10.62 16.55 -10.32
CA MET A 1 10.50 15.87 -9.01
C MET A 1 9.11 15.27 -8.73
N SER A 2 8.23 15.02 -9.71
CA SER A 2 6.87 14.47 -9.45
C SER A 2 6.73 12.96 -9.62
N ILE A 3 7.56 12.32 -10.45
CA ILE A 3 7.37 10.92 -10.88
C ILE A 3 7.41 9.92 -9.70
N ASN A 4 8.31 10.15 -8.73
CA ASN A 4 8.51 9.24 -7.60
C ASN A 4 7.31 9.28 -6.63
N ARG A 5 6.76 10.49 -6.41
CA ARG A 5 5.54 10.69 -5.60
C ARG A 5 4.30 10.06 -6.24
N THR A 6 4.14 10.17 -7.57
CA THR A 6 3.03 9.52 -8.30
C THR A 6 3.18 8.01 -8.30
N ALA A 7 4.38 7.47 -8.53
CA ALA A 7 4.64 6.03 -8.49
C ALA A 7 4.35 5.43 -7.10
N LYS A 8 4.79 6.11 -6.03
CA LYS A 8 4.44 5.74 -4.65
C LYS A 8 2.93 5.77 -4.42
N GLY A 9 2.24 6.81 -4.91
CA GLY A 9 0.79 6.92 -4.82
C GLY A 9 0.02 5.80 -5.53
N ILE A 10 0.48 5.38 -6.72
CA ILE A 10 -0.16 4.31 -7.51
C ILE A 10 -0.15 2.97 -6.78
N VAL A 11 0.89 2.67 -6.00
CA VAL A 11 0.96 1.42 -5.23
C VAL A 11 0.23 1.56 -3.89
N LEU A 12 0.31 2.73 -3.26
CA LEU A 12 -0.19 2.96 -1.91
C LEU A 12 -1.73 3.03 -1.86
N VAL A 13 -2.36 3.70 -2.83
CA VAL A 13 -3.81 3.83 -2.92
C VAL A 13 -4.53 2.47 -3.00
N PRO A 14 -4.20 1.56 -3.94
CA PRO A 14 -4.87 0.26 -4.01
C PRO A 14 -4.57 -0.60 -2.78
N CYS A 15 -3.38 -0.50 -2.16
CA CYS A 15 -3.07 -1.24 -0.93
C CYS A 15 -3.99 -0.82 0.22
N LEU A 16 -4.17 0.49 0.43
CA LEU A 16 -5.05 1.00 1.49
C LEU A 16 -6.53 0.71 1.22
N LEU A 17 -6.99 0.87 -0.02
CA LEU A 17 -8.38 0.56 -0.40
C LEU A 17 -8.70 -0.92 -0.24
N LEU A 18 -7.80 -1.79 -0.71
CA LEU A 18 -7.97 -3.24 -0.59
C LEU A 18 -7.89 -3.69 0.88
N GLY A 19 -6.95 -3.14 1.66
CA GLY A 19 -6.87 -3.36 3.10
C GLY A 19 -8.18 -2.99 3.80
N ALA A 20 -8.70 -1.80 3.55
CA ALA A 20 -9.97 -1.33 4.11
C ALA A 20 -11.15 -2.24 3.72
N ALA A 21 -11.19 -2.72 2.48
CA ALA A 21 -12.22 -3.66 2.02
C ALA A 21 -12.16 -5.00 2.78
N PHE A 22 -10.98 -5.56 3.02
CA PHE A 22 -10.81 -6.78 3.81
C PHE A 22 -11.18 -6.57 5.28
N LEU A 23 -10.82 -5.44 5.90
CA LEU A 23 -11.27 -5.11 7.25
C LEU A 23 -12.80 -4.95 7.32
N ALA A 24 -13.41 -4.25 6.36
CA ALA A 24 -14.86 -4.11 6.30
C ALA A 24 -15.56 -5.45 6.13
N ALA A 25 -15.03 -6.33 5.28
CA ALA A 25 -15.52 -7.70 5.11
C ALA A 25 -15.36 -8.55 6.38
N ALA A 26 -14.34 -8.29 7.21
CA ALA A 26 -14.19 -8.98 8.48
C ALA A 26 -15.18 -8.50 9.58
N VAL A 27 -15.61 -7.23 9.52
CA VAL A 27 -16.52 -6.63 10.50
C VAL A 27 -17.99 -6.86 10.14
N TRP A 28 -18.33 -6.71 8.86
CA TRP A 28 -19.71 -6.79 8.34
C TRP A 28 -19.96 -7.97 7.41
N GLY A 29 -19.02 -8.91 7.30
CA GLY A 29 -19.13 -10.07 6.42
C GLY A 29 -20.28 -11.01 6.80
N ASP A 30 -20.88 -11.61 5.78
CA ASP A 30 -21.94 -12.61 5.92
C ASP A 30 -21.46 -13.85 6.70
N GLN A 31 -22.39 -14.55 7.36
CA GLN A 31 -22.09 -15.80 8.08
C GLN A 31 -21.49 -16.89 7.16
N ALA A 32 -21.83 -16.90 5.87
CA ALA A 32 -21.22 -17.78 4.88
C ALA A 32 -19.71 -17.50 4.66
N ALA A 33 -19.25 -16.28 4.96
CA ALA A 33 -17.85 -15.87 4.88
C ALA A 33 -17.12 -15.93 6.24
N ALA A 34 -17.77 -16.38 7.32
CA ALA A 34 -17.19 -16.44 8.66
C ALA A 34 -15.89 -17.27 8.73
N ALA A 35 -15.79 -18.34 7.93
CA ALA A 35 -14.56 -19.13 7.81
C ALA A 35 -13.35 -18.30 7.32
N ASN A 36 -13.61 -17.26 6.52
CA ASN A 36 -12.58 -16.39 5.94
C ASN A 36 -12.37 -15.11 6.75
N GLN A 37 -13.12 -14.89 7.82
CA GLN A 37 -13.04 -13.68 8.64
C GLN A 37 -11.64 -13.46 9.21
N ARG A 38 -11.00 -14.54 9.70
CA ARG A 38 -9.63 -14.49 10.25
C ARG A 38 -8.61 -14.12 9.18
N LEU A 39 -8.75 -14.67 7.98
CA LEU A 39 -7.92 -14.33 6.82
C LEU A 39 -8.12 -12.87 6.41
N ALA A 40 -9.37 -12.40 6.38
CA ALA A 40 -9.70 -11.02 6.04
C ALA A 40 -9.13 -10.02 7.05
N LEU A 41 -9.15 -10.33 8.36
CA LEU A 41 -8.49 -9.49 9.37
C LEU A 41 -6.97 -9.42 9.17
N ILE A 42 -6.31 -10.56 8.94
CA ILE A 42 -4.86 -10.61 8.77
C ILE A 42 -4.45 -9.88 7.50
N LEU A 43 -5.09 -10.15 6.36
CA LEU A 43 -4.81 -9.48 5.10
C LEU A 43 -5.11 -7.98 5.18
N GLY A 44 -6.27 -7.63 5.69
CA GLY A 44 -6.68 -6.24 5.86
C GLY A 44 -5.69 -5.44 6.71
N SER A 45 -5.33 -5.96 7.88
CA SER A 45 -4.38 -5.31 8.79
C SER A 45 -2.97 -5.23 8.21
N ALA A 46 -2.49 -6.28 7.52
CA ALA A 46 -1.18 -6.28 6.88
C ALA A 46 -1.11 -5.25 5.73
N LEU A 47 -2.13 -5.18 4.87
CA LEU A 47 -2.19 -4.21 3.77
C LEU A 47 -2.33 -2.78 4.29
N MET A 48 -3.21 -2.55 5.26
CA MET A 48 -3.43 -1.22 5.82
C MET A 48 -2.21 -0.73 6.60
N GLY A 49 -1.63 -1.58 7.45
CA GLY A 49 -0.40 -1.29 8.20
C GLY A 49 0.80 -1.10 7.28
N GLY A 50 1.00 -1.98 6.30
CA GLY A 50 2.07 -1.87 5.32
C GLY A 50 1.96 -0.60 4.47
N GLY A 51 0.75 -0.26 4.00
CA GLY A 51 0.49 0.97 3.27
C GLY A 51 0.76 2.23 4.10
N LEU A 52 0.42 2.23 5.40
CA LEU A 52 0.74 3.35 6.30
C LEU A 52 2.25 3.46 6.55
N LEU A 53 2.93 2.34 6.82
CA LEU A 53 4.37 2.30 7.04
C LEU A 53 5.14 2.71 5.79
N ALA A 54 4.64 2.40 4.59
CA ALA A 54 5.23 2.85 3.33
C ALA A 54 5.24 4.38 3.17
N GLN A 55 4.35 5.12 3.87
CA GLN A 55 4.42 6.58 3.90
C GLN A 55 5.60 7.11 4.72
N LEU A 56 6.11 6.31 5.66
CA LEU A 56 7.25 6.67 6.51
C LEU A 56 8.60 6.36 5.85
N ILE A 57 8.62 5.56 4.77
CA ILE A 57 9.86 5.24 4.05
C ILE A 57 10.30 6.48 3.26
N PRO A 58 11.53 6.99 3.51
CA PRO A 58 12.09 8.13 2.78
C PRO A 58 12.19 7.84 1.28
N GLU A 59 11.93 8.85 0.47
CA GLU A 59 12.10 8.73 -0.98
C GLU A 59 13.57 8.47 -1.31
N ALA A 60 13.86 7.45 -2.13
CA ALA A 60 15.21 7.23 -2.62
C ALA A 60 15.68 8.46 -3.42
N PRO A 61 16.94 8.90 -3.26
CA PRO A 61 17.50 9.99 -4.06
C PRO A 61 17.32 9.68 -5.55
N PRO A 62 17.04 10.69 -6.38
CA PRO A 62 16.98 10.47 -7.82
C PRO A 62 18.31 9.85 -8.27
N GLU A 63 18.23 8.75 -9.00
CA GLU A 63 19.40 8.15 -9.65
C GLU A 63 20.05 9.23 -10.50
N ARG A 64 21.29 9.61 -10.16
CA ARG A 64 22.07 10.54 -10.98
C ARG A 64 22.31 9.83 -12.30
N ASP A 65 21.69 10.35 -13.35
CA ASP A 65 21.92 9.91 -14.72
C ASP A 65 23.44 10.01 -15.01
N PRO A 66 24.14 8.89 -15.23
CA PRO A 66 25.57 8.91 -15.53
C PRO A 66 25.88 9.54 -16.90
N ALA A 67 24.86 9.88 -17.71
CA ALA A 67 25.00 10.56 -18.98
C ALA A 67 24.85 12.10 -18.93
N ALA A 68 24.74 12.71 -17.74
CA ALA A 68 24.78 14.17 -17.63
C ALA A 68 26.16 14.70 -18.06
N PRO A 69 26.25 15.63 -19.03
CA PRO A 69 27.53 16.15 -19.49
C PRO A 69 28.27 16.79 -18.32
N LYS A 70 29.53 16.41 -18.14
CA LYS A 70 30.45 17.09 -17.25
C LYS A 70 30.90 18.35 -17.97
N ASP A 71 30.47 19.50 -17.47
CA ASP A 71 31.05 20.80 -17.85
C ASP A 71 32.57 20.81 -17.55
#